data_AF-A0A317Z822-F1
#
_entry.id   AF-A0A317Z822-F1
#
_cell.length_a   1.000
_cell.length_b   1.000
_cell.length_c   1.000
_cell.angle_alpha   90.00
_cell.angle_beta   90.00
_cell.angle_gamma   90.00
#
_symmetry.space_group_name_H-M   'P 1'
#
loop_
_entity.id
_entity.type
_entity.pdbx_description
1 polymer ?
#
loop_
_entity_poly.entity_id
_entity_poly.type
_entity_poly.pdbx_seq_one_letter_code
_entity_poly.pdbx_strand_id
1 'polypeptide(L)'
;MVQNEAMIQIKNEAMTDIEQAQDEKALQDVKVKYLGKKGQVTGLMKQMKDLPKEDRPAYGQRVNEVRQAIEGAVAERQTLLAEAQLNQQLAEESIDVTL
;
A
#
# COMPACT_ATOMS: atom_id res chain seq x y z
N MET A 1 -13.86 -9.26 -18.68
CA MET A 1 -14.48 -8.91 -17.38
C MET A 1 -13.61 -9.37 -16.22
N VAL A 2 -13.12 -10.62 -16.21
CA VAL A 2 -12.30 -11.24 -15.14
C VAL A 2 -11.05 -10.45 -14.69
N GLN A 3 -10.35 -9.76 -15.61
CA GLN A 3 -9.10 -9.04 -15.24
C GLN A 3 -9.34 -7.76 -14.43
N ASN A 4 -10.50 -7.10 -14.57
CA ASN A 4 -10.82 -5.91 -13.78
C ASN A 4 -11.19 -6.27 -12.34
N GLU A 5 -11.83 -7.41 -12.14
CA GLU A 5 -12.23 -7.89 -10.81
C GLU A 5 -11.01 -8.19 -9.95
N ALA A 6 -9.98 -8.82 -10.51
CA ALA A 6 -8.72 -9.09 -9.81
C ALA A 6 -8.02 -7.80 -9.34
N MET A 7 -8.01 -6.74 -10.18
CA MET A 7 -7.41 -5.46 -9.83
C MET A 7 -8.16 -4.76 -8.68
N ILE A 8 -9.49 -4.78 -8.73
CA ILE A 8 -10.35 -4.21 -7.68
C ILE A 8 -10.17 -4.98 -6.37
N GLN A 9 -10.11 -6.31 -6.44
CA GLN A 9 -9.90 -7.16 -5.27
C GLN A 9 -8.55 -6.87 -4.62
N ILE A 10 -7.46 -6.84 -5.39
CA ILE A 10 -6.12 -6.51 -4.89
C ILE A 10 -6.11 -5.13 -4.23
N LYS A 11 -6.77 -4.14 -4.83
CA LYS A 11 -6.90 -2.80 -4.24
C LYS A 11 -7.60 -2.87 -2.89
N ASN A 12 -8.76 -3.51 -2.81
CA ASN A 12 -9.55 -3.59 -1.58
C ASN A 12 -8.80 -4.34 -0.47
N GLU A 13 -8.21 -5.49 -0.79
CA GLU A 13 -7.37 -6.26 0.15
C GLU A 13 -6.19 -5.42 0.65
N ALA A 14 -5.52 -4.68 -0.24
CA ALA A 14 -4.44 -3.78 0.14
C ALA A 14 -4.92 -2.65 1.06
N MET A 15 -6.06 -2.00 0.78
CA MET A 15 -6.62 -0.97 1.65
C MET A 15 -6.92 -1.52 3.05
N THR A 16 -7.57 -2.68 3.13
CA THR A 16 -7.89 -3.34 4.41
C THR A 16 -6.62 -3.70 5.20
N ASP A 17 -5.62 -4.28 4.52
CA ASP A 17 -4.35 -4.64 5.16
C ASP A 17 -3.59 -3.40 5.65
N ILE A 18 -3.63 -2.28 4.91
CA ILE A 18 -3.03 -1.00 5.33
C ILE A 18 -3.74 -0.44 6.56
N GLU A 19 -5.07 -0.46 6.59
CA GLU A 19 -5.85 -0.01 7.76
C GLU A 19 -5.58 -0.86 8.99
N GLN A 20 -5.42 -2.17 8.82
CA GLN A 20 -5.10 -3.11 9.89
C GLN A 20 -3.64 -3.04 10.36
N ALA A 21 -2.75 -2.41 9.60
CA ALA A 21 -1.37 -2.21 10.02
C ALA A 21 -1.31 -1.25 11.23
N GLN A 22 -0.91 -1.80 12.38
CA GLN A 22 -0.82 -1.06 13.65
C GLN A 22 0.58 -0.51 13.93
N ASP A 23 1.58 -0.93 13.17
CA ASP A 23 2.96 -0.49 13.32
C ASP A 23 3.67 -0.40 11.96
N GLU A 24 4.83 0.25 11.94
CA GLU A 24 5.62 0.45 10.71
C GLU A 24 6.03 -0.89 10.07
N LYS A 25 6.23 -1.94 10.87
CA LYS A 25 6.66 -3.25 10.37
C LYS A 25 5.52 -3.94 9.62
N ALA A 26 4.32 -3.96 10.18
CA ALA A 26 3.11 -4.46 9.54
C ALA A 26 2.83 -3.68 8.25
N LEU A 27 2.96 -2.35 8.28
CA LEU A 27 2.77 -1.52 7.10
C LEU A 27 3.81 -1.84 6.00
N GLN A 28 5.06 -2.06 6.39
CA GLN A 28 6.13 -2.47 5.47
C GLN A 28 5.88 -3.87 4.89
N ASP A 29 5.39 -4.82 5.68
CA ASP A 29 5.03 -6.16 5.19
C ASP A 29 3.90 -6.09 4.15
N VAL A 30 2.90 -5.26 4.40
CA VAL A 30 1.82 -4.95 3.45
C VAL A 30 2.38 -4.34 2.17
N LYS A 31 3.25 -3.33 2.27
CA LYS A 31 3.92 -2.73 1.11
C LYS A 31 4.69 -3.78 0.30
N VAL A 32 5.42 -4.70 0.94
CA VAL A 32 6.15 -5.77 0.24
C VAL A 32 5.19 -6.78 -0.41
N LYS A 33 4.10 -7.16 0.26
CA LYS A 33 3.07 -8.09 -0.24
C LYS A 33 2.39 -7.59 -1.51
N TYR A 34 2.11 -6.30 -1.62
CA TYR A 34 1.39 -5.74 -2.77
C TYR A 34 2.31 -5.08 -3.81
N LEU A 35 3.24 -4.23 -3.37
CA LEU A 35 4.11 -3.40 -4.21
C LEU A 35 5.53 -3.95 -4.40
N GLY A 36 5.91 -4.98 -3.63
CA GLY A 36 7.25 -5.56 -3.70
C GLY A 36 7.59 -6.18 -5.07
N LYS A 37 8.84 -6.61 -5.24
CA LYS A 37 9.33 -7.25 -6.48
C LYS A 37 8.56 -8.52 -6.89
N LYS A 38 7.96 -9.20 -5.90
CA LYS A 38 7.07 -10.35 -6.06
C LYS A 38 5.62 -10.05 -5.65
N GLY A 39 5.30 -8.78 -5.42
CA GLY A 39 3.98 -8.36 -4.95
C GLY A 39 2.92 -8.51 -6.04
N GLN A 40 1.66 -8.55 -5.61
CA GLN A 40 0.51 -8.77 -6.50
C GLN A 40 0.47 -7.78 -7.67
N VAL A 41 0.71 -6.49 -7.40
CA VAL A 41 0.70 -5.41 -8.41
C VAL A 41 1.83 -5.56 -9.42
N THR A 42 3.02 -5.97 -8.96
CA THR A 42 4.16 -6.26 -9.84
C THR A 42 3.92 -7.52 -10.69
N GLY A 43 3.16 -8.48 -10.18
CA GLY A 43 2.68 -9.65 -10.93
C GLY A 43 1.80 -9.26 -12.11
N LEU A 44 0.82 -8.38 -11.88
CA LEU A 44 -0.06 -7.85 -12.93
C LEU A 44 0.75 -7.14 -14.03
N MET A 45 1.76 -6.33 -13.67
CA MET A 45 2.64 -5.70 -14.66
C MET A 45 3.46 -6.67 -15.49
N LYS A 46 3.78 -7.86 -14.96
CA LYS A 46 4.46 -8.90 -15.74
C LYS A 46 3.50 -9.56 -16.73
N GLN A 47 2.26 -9.83 -16.32
CA GLN A 47 1.22 -10.37 -17.21
C GLN A 47 0.90 -9.42 -18.38
N MET A 48 1.12 -8.12 -18.21
CA MET A 48 0.99 -7.14 -19.29
C MET A 48 1.89 -7.44 -20.49
N LYS A 49 3.05 -8.10 -20.29
CA LYS A 49 3.94 -8.46 -21.41
C LYS A 49 3.32 -9.47 -22.37
N ASP A 50 2.38 -10.27 -21.87
CA ASP A 50 1.69 -11.31 -22.64
C ASP A 50 0.43 -10.78 -23.34
N LEU A 51 0.03 -9.53 -23.07
CA LEU A 51 -1.14 -8.90 -23.70
C LEU A 51 -0.84 -8.38 -25.12
N PRO A 52 -1.85 -8.30 -26.01
CA PRO A 52 -1.77 -7.62 -27.30
C PRO A 52 -1.38 -6.14 -27.13
N LYS A 53 -0.67 -5.57 -28.12
CA LYS A 53 -0.21 -4.17 -28.06
C LYS A 53 -1.35 -3.14 -27.89
N GLU A 54 -2.54 -3.48 -28.35
CA GLU A 54 -3.73 -2.61 -28.31
C GLU A 54 -4.33 -2.51 -26.90
N ASP A 55 -4.25 -3.59 -26.11
CA ASP A 55 -4.78 -3.64 -24.74
C ASP A 55 -3.76 -3.21 -23.67
N ARG A 56 -2.47 -3.23 -24.02
CA ARG A 56 -1.36 -2.84 -23.12
C ARG A 56 -1.55 -1.46 -22.49
N PRO A 57 -1.87 -0.38 -23.22
CA PRO A 57 -1.99 0.96 -22.63
C PRO A 57 -3.10 1.03 -21.58
N ALA A 58 -4.30 0.53 -21.91
CA ALA A 58 -5.44 0.56 -21.01
C ALA A 58 -5.23 -0.32 -19.76
N TYR A 59 -4.62 -1.49 -19.94
CA TYR A 59 -4.28 -2.38 -18.82
C TYR A 59 -3.18 -1.77 -17.93
N GLY A 60 -2.11 -1.26 -18.53
CA GLY A 60 -1.00 -0.64 -17.82
C GLY A 60 -1.44 0.58 -17.00
N GLN A 61 -2.32 1.40 -17.57
CA GLN A 61 -2.89 2.55 -16.86
C GLN A 61 -3.67 2.09 -15.61
N ARG A 62 -4.54 1.09 -15.73
CA ARG A 62 -5.31 0.56 -14.58
C ARG A 62 -4.42 -0.03 -13.50
N VAL A 63 -3.40 -0.82 -13.88
CA VAL A 63 -2.46 -1.38 -12.90
C VAL A 63 -1.67 -0.26 -12.21
N ASN A 64 -1.32 0.79 -12.95
CA ASN A 64 -0.64 1.95 -12.37
C ASN A 64 -1.56 2.77 -11.43
N GLU A 65 -2.84 2.92 -11.75
CA GLU A 65 -3.83 3.55 -10.86
C GLU A 65 -3.97 2.76 -9.55
N VAL A 66 -4.06 1.43 -9.62
CA VAL A 66 -4.09 0.57 -8.42
C VAL A 66 -2.80 0.71 -7.61
N ARG A 67 -1.65 0.71 -8.28
CA ARG A 67 -0.36 0.96 -7.62
C ARG A 67 -0.37 2.28 -6.86
N GLN A 68 -0.72 3.37 -7.53
CA GLN A 68 -0.69 4.71 -6.94
C GLN A 68 -1.66 4.83 -5.77
N ALA A 69 -2.85 4.21 -5.87
CA ALA A 69 -3.80 4.17 -4.77
C ALA A 69 -3.22 3.47 -3.52
N ILE A 70 -2.54 2.33 -3.72
CA ILE A 70 -1.88 1.59 -2.64
C ILE A 70 -0.69 2.37 -2.07
N GLU A 71 0.16 2.95 -2.93
CA GLU A 71 1.29 3.78 -2.49
C GLU A 71 0.84 4.99 -1.68
N GLY A 72 -0.22 5.67 -2.12
CA GLY A 72 -0.81 6.79 -1.41
C GLY A 72 -1.33 6.40 -0.02
N ALA A 73 -2.13 5.33 0.06
CA ALA A 73 -2.67 4.86 1.34
C ALA A 73 -1.56 4.38 2.30
N VAL A 74 -0.52 3.71 1.78
CA VAL A 74 0.66 3.34 2.59
C VAL A 74 1.35 4.59 3.14
N ALA A 75 1.60 5.60 2.31
CA ALA A 75 2.26 6.83 2.73
C ALA A 75 1.45 7.60 3.78
N GLU A 76 0.12 7.67 3.60
CA GLU A 76 -0.79 8.28 4.56
C GLU A 76 -0.76 7.54 5.90
N ARG A 77 -0.90 6.21 5.88
CA ARG A 77 -0.83 5.39 7.09
C ARG A 77 0.51 5.48 7.79
N GLN A 78 1.61 5.56 7.04
CA GLN A 78 2.95 5.72 7.59
C GLN A 78 3.08 7.04 8.35
N THR A 79 2.58 8.13 7.77
CA THR A 79 2.55 9.45 8.42
C THR A 79 1.75 9.39 9.72
N LEU A 80 0.55 8.78 9.69
CA LEU A 80 -0.30 8.65 10.88
C LEU A 80 0.37 7.84 12.00
N LEU A 81 1.05 6.74 11.67
CA LEU A 81 1.77 5.93 12.65
C LEU A 81 2.97 6.70 13.24
N ALA A 82 3.72 7.42 12.42
CA ALA A 82 4.83 8.25 12.87
C ALA A 82 4.37 9.38 13.80
N GLU A 83 3.27 10.07 13.45
CA GLU A 83 2.67 11.11 14.29
C GLU A 83 2.15 10.55 15.62
N ALA A 84 1.50 9.37 15.60
CA ALA A 84 1.04 8.71 16.80
C ALA A 84 2.20 8.34 17.73
N GLN A 85 3.30 7.83 17.19
CA GLN A 85 4.49 7.46 17.95
C GLN A 85 5.20 8.70 18.53
N LEU A 86 5.32 9.79 17.76
CA LEU A 86 5.89 11.05 18.24
C LEU A 86 5.05 11.65 19.38
N ASN A 87 3.73 11.66 19.24
CA ASN A 87 2.83 12.16 20.28
C ASN A 87 2.89 11.34 21.57
N GLN A 88 3.06 10.02 21.46
CA GLN A 88 3.28 9.16 22.64
C GLN A 88 4.60 9.50 23.34
N GLN A 89 5.70 9.67 22.60
CA GLN A 89 7.00 10.05 23.16
C GLN A 89 6.94 11.40 23.88
N LEU A 90 6.33 12.41 23.25
CA LEU A 90 6.18 13.74 23.85
C LEU A 90 5.30 13.74 25.12
N ALA A 91 4.28 12.88 25.17
CA ALA A 91 3.42 12.72 26.34
C ALA A 91 4.18 12.05 27.50
N GLU A 92 5.03 11.06 27.21
CA GLU A 92 5.91 10.43 28.20
C GLU A 92 6.97 11.41 28.72
N GLU A 93 7.62 12.17 27.83
CA GLU A 93 8.62 13.19 28.22
C GLU A 93 8.00 14.35 29.03
N SER A 94 6.76 14.75 28.73
CA SER A 94 6.07 15.82 29.48
C SER A 94 5.75 15.46 30.93
N ILE A 95 5.69 14.17 31.26
CA ILE A 95 5.45 13.72 32.65
C ILE A 95 6.74 13.76 33.47
N ASP A 96 7.91 13.62 32.83
CA ASP A 96 9.21 13.48 33.52
C ASP A 96 9.91 14.82 33.82
N VAL A 97 9.45 15.95 33.26
CA VAL A 97 10.07 17.29 33.46
C VAL A 97 9.77 17.93 34.84
N THR A 98 9.35 17.16 35.85
CA THR A 98 9.02 17.71 37.19
C THR A 98 9.53 16.90 38.40
N LEU A 99 10.45 15.95 38.24
CA LEU A 99 11.01 15.15 39.34
C LEU A 99 12.48 15.45 39.67
#